data_AF-A0AA37HUV0-F1
#
_entry.id   AF-A0AA37HUV0-F1
#
_cell.length_a   1.000
_cell.length_b   1.000
_cell.length_c   1.000
_cell.angle_alpha   90.00
_cell.angle_beta   90.00
_cell.angle_gamma   90.00
#
_symmetry.space_group_name_H-M   'P 1'
#
loop_
_entity.id
_entity.type
_entity.pdbx_description
1 polymer ?
#
loop_
_entity_poly.entity_id
_entity_poly.type
_entity_poly.pdbx_seq_one_letter_code
_entity_poly.pdbx_strand_id
1 'polypeptide(L)'
;MDVWQLIERDHENINQLIREIPYAMNGPGVIRSRERMLGDLMDALELHAIGLDASLYEPLSRESGTNTLIEELHRAHAEFMRQLKGLVRYRQKGSDGWLNAFEDVTFLVDQHLHQHVHELIPMARKRFSHEEAHRATQAFIRAKTIALRRRRSTTAGGIMSSEAALITTVTAVVAGLGYLAWRNGLFAASKQPHRSATPARPATAGYGVRHR
;
A
#
# COMPACT_ATOMS: atom_id res chain seq x y z
N MET A 1 -8.62 -4.97 19.92
CA MET A 1 -7.34 -4.33 19.56
C MET A 1 -7.64 -3.24 18.56
N ASP A 2 -7.23 -2.00 18.85
CA ASP A 2 -7.43 -0.85 17.95
C ASP A 2 -6.14 -0.50 17.17
N VAL A 3 -6.22 0.49 16.27
CA VAL A 3 -5.09 0.94 15.45
C VAL A 3 -3.93 1.46 16.29
N TRP A 4 -4.19 2.06 17.46
CA TRP A 4 -3.14 2.59 18.33
C TRP A 4 -2.32 1.46 18.95
N GLN A 5 -3.01 0.44 19.47
CA GLN A 5 -2.36 -0.77 20.01
C GLN A 5 -1.60 -1.55 18.92
N LEU A 6 -2.07 -1.52 17.67
CA LEU A 6 -1.35 -2.14 16.55
C LEU A 6 -0.05 -1.42 16.22
N ILE A 7 -0.07 -0.09 16.24
CA ILE A 7 1.11 0.76 16.02
C ILE A 7 2.12 0.58 17.16
N GLU A 8 1.65 0.62 18.40
CA GLU A 8 2.48 0.41 19.59
C GLU A 8 3.18 -0.96 19.58
N ARG A 9 2.44 -2.02 19.21
CA ARG A 9 3.01 -3.37 19.08
C ARG A 9 4.08 -3.43 17.99
N ASP A 10 3.88 -2.74 16.86
CA ASP A 10 4.90 -2.66 15.81
C ASP A 10 6.15 -1.94 16.32
N HIS A 11 6.01 -0.85 17.08
CA HIS A 11 7.12 -0.11 17.67
C HIS A 11 7.92 -0.99 18.65
N GLU A 12 7.25 -1.73 19.53
CA GLU A 12 7.95 -2.65 20.45
C GLU A 12 8.72 -3.73 19.68
N ASN A 13 8.12 -4.31 18.63
CA ASN A 13 8.80 -5.29 17.80
C ASN A 13 10.03 -4.71 17.08
N ILE A 14 9.92 -3.50 16.54
CA ILE A 14 11.05 -2.80 15.90
C ILE A 14 12.16 -2.53 16.92
N ASN A 15 11.81 -1.99 18.09
CA ASN A 15 12.77 -1.69 19.16
C ASN A 15 13.46 -2.96 19.68
N GLN A 16 12.72 -4.06 19.78
CA GLN A 16 13.29 -5.36 20.12
C GLN A 16 14.34 -5.79 19.08
N LEU A 17 14.03 -5.73 17.79
CA LEU A 17 14.98 -6.08 16.73
C LEU A 17 16.24 -5.21 16.79
N ILE A 18 16.08 -3.90 16.98
CA ILE A 18 17.21 -2.95 17.13
C ILE A 18 18.11 -3.36 18.29
N ARG A 19 17.55 -3.72 19.45
CA ARG A 19 18.32 -4.16 20.63
C ARG A 19 19.03 -5.49 20.40
N GLU A 20 18.44 -6.41 19.64
CA GLU A 20 19.01 -7.76 19.47
C GLU A 20 20.08 -7.85 18.38
N ILE A 21 19.97 -7.06 17.30
CA ILE A 21 20.88 -7.13 16.14
C ILE A 21 22.38 -7.00 16.48
N PRO A 22 22.83 -6.11 17.38
CA PRO A 22 24.25 -6.00 17.75
C PRO A 22 24.84 -7.30 18.32
N TYR A 23 24.01 -8.12 18.96
CA TYR A 23 24.39 -9.39 19.57
C TYR A 23 24.28 -10.58 18.60
N ALA A 24 23.82 -10.35 17.37
CA ALA A 24 23.71 -11.38 16.35
C ALA A 24 25.08 -11.85 15.86
N MET A 25 25.20 -13.15 15.63
CA MET A 25 26.41 -13.77 15.10
C MET A 25 26.61 -13.44 13.62
N ASN A 26 27.87 -13.42 13.18
CA ASN A 26 28.23 -13.26 11.77
C ASN A 26 28.44 -14.63 11.12
N GLY A 27 27.89 -14.86 9.93
CA GLY A 27 28.22 -16.05 9.12
C GLY A 27 27.02 -16.78 8.50
N PRO A 28 27.23 -17.46 7.35
CA PRO A 28 26.19 -18.27 6.71
C PRO A 28 25.83 -19.50 7.57
N GLY A 29 24.56 -19.90 7.57
CA GLY A 29 24.07 -21.08 8.31
C GLY A 29 23.68 -20.83 9.77
N VAL A 30 23.94 -19.63 10.30
CA VAL A 30 23.52 -19.26 11.67
C VAL A 30 22.04 -18.86 11.67
N ILE A 31 21.26 -19.42 12.61
CA ILE A 31 19.81 -19.18 12.71
C ILE A 31 19.50 -17.70 13.01
N ARG A 32 20.38 -17.00 13.74
CA ARG A 32 20.34 -15.54 13.98
C ARG A 32 21.56 -14.85 13.41
N SER A 33 21.73 -14.93 12.08
CA SER A 33 22.77 -14.12 11.45
C SER A 33 22.36 -12.64 11.47
N ARG A 34 23.34 -11.76 11.65
CA ARG A 34 23.14 -10.30 11.60
C ARG A 34 22.38 -9.85 10.35
N GLU A 35 22.68 -10.43 9.20
CA GLU A 35 22.03 -10.09 7.93
C GLU A 35 20.55 -10.47 7.91
N ARG A 36 20.19 -11.63 8.47
CA ARG A 36 18.79 -12.04 8.58
C ARG A 36 18.03 -11.07 9.47
N MET A 37 18.57 -10.77 10.65
CA MET A 37 17.90 -9.88 11.60
C MET A 37 17.80 -8.44 11.07
N LEU A 38 18.81 -7.97 10.32
CA LEU A 38 18.73 -6.69 9.62
C LEU A 38 17.64 -6.70 8.54
N GLY A 39 17.50 -7.80 7.81
CA GLY A 39 16.39 -8.02 6.88
C GLY A 39 15.03 -7.98 7.60
N ASP A 40 14.91 -8.68 8.72
CA ASP A 40 13.68 -8.71 9.52
C ASP A 40 13.32 -7.31 10.05
N LEU A 41 14.30 -6.50 10.47
CA LEU A 41 14.10 -5.10 10.86
C LEU A 41 13.58 -4.25 9.70
N MET A 42 14.22 -4.35 8.54
CA MET A 42 13.79 -3.61 7.34
C MET A 42 12.36 -3.99 6.93
N ASP A 43 12.03 -5.28 7.01
CA ASP A 43 10.69 -5.78 6.69
C ASP A 43 9.64 -5.28 7.70
N ALA A 44 9.97 -5.27 8.99
CA ALA A 44 9.11 -4.76 10.03
C ALA A 44 8.81 -3.26 9.82
N LEU A 45 9.85 -2.48 9.49
CA LEU A 45 9.72 -1.04 9.18
C LEU A 45 8.87 -0.79 7.93
N GLU A 46 9.08 -1.55 6.85
CA GLU A 46 8.30 -1.39 5.61
C GLU A 46 6.82 -1.78 5.81
N LEU A 47 6.57 -2.90 6.51
CA LEU A 47 5.21 -3.30 6.85
C LEU A 47 4.52 -2.31 7.80
N HIS A 48 5.28 -1.69 8.71
CA HIS A 48 4.77 -0.64 9.58
C HIS A 48 4.34 0.59 8.77
N ALA A 49 5.20 1.08 7.87
CA ALA A 49 4.90 2.21 7.00
C ALA A 49 3.69 1.95 6.09
N ILE A 50 3.59 0.77 5.46
CA ILE A 50 2.42 0.38 4.67
C ILE A 50 1.13 0.42 5.50
N GLY A 51 1.21 0.01 6.77
CA GLY A 51 0.09 0.11 7.70
C GLY A 51 -0.33 1.55 7.95
N LEU A 52 0.64 2.42 8.27
CA LEU A 52 0.42 3.85 8.54
C LEU A 52 -0.09 4.62 7.33
N ASP A 53 0.46 4.35 6.14
CA ASP A 53 0.04 4.96 4.87
C ASP A 53 -1.48 4.77 4.67
N ALA A 54 -1.94 3.52 4.79
CA ALA A 54 -3.33 3.16 4.54
C ALA A 54 -4.28 3.58 5.68
N SER A 55 -3.81 3.60 6.93
CA SER A 55 -4.69 3.82 8.09
C SER A 55 -4.73 5.25 8.60
N LEU A 56 -3.60 5.95 8.55
CA LEU A 56 -3.44 7.30 9.11
C LEU A 56 -3.17 8.33 8.02
N TYR A 57 -2.14 8.14 7.19
CA TYR A 57 -1.72 9.20 6.28
C TYR A 57 -2.76 9.47 5.18
N GLU A 58 -3.33 8.43 4.56
CA GLU A 58 -4.36 8.61 3.54
C GLU A 58 -5.55 9.44 4.06
N PRO A 59 -6.21 9.09 5.19
CA PRO A 59 -7.28 9.93 5.72
C PRO A 59 -6.80 11.30 6.21
N LEU A 60 -5.63 11.41 6.86
CA LEU A 60 -5.13 12.68 7.37
C LEU A 60 -4.71 13.64 6.25
N SER A 61 -4.26 13.16 5.10
CA SER A 61 -3.86 14.01 3.96
C SER A 61 -5.00 14.84 3.38
N ARG A 62 -6.25 14.48 3.70
CA ARG A 62 -7.46 15.22 3.31
C ARG A 62 -7.75 16.41 4.21
N GLU A 63 -7.08 16.47 5.38
CA GLU A 63 -7.23 17.53 6.37
C GLU A 63 -6.19 18.63 6.15
N SER A 64 -6.60 19.89 6.29
CA SER A 64 -5.65 21.00 6.19
C SER A 64 -4.61 20.96 7.32
N GLY A 65 -3.34 21.18 6.98
CA GLY A 65 -2.25 21.33 7.95
C GLY A 65 -1.59 20.02 8.42
N THR A 66 -1.89 18.88 7.80
CA THR A 66 -1.26 17.58 8.12
C THR A 66 -0.16 17.18 7.12
N ASN A 67 -0.21 17.70 5.89
CA ASN A 67 0.65 17.29 4.78
C ASN A 67 2.14 17.48 5.08
N THR A 68 2.54 18.59 5.69
CA THR A 68 3.95 18.86 6.02
C THR A 68 4.54 17.79 6.91
N LEU A 69 3.82 17.37 7.96
CA LEU A 69 4.27 16.32 8.88
C LEU A 69 4.33 14.97 8.16
N ILE A 70 3.33 14.64 7.34
CA ILE A 70 3.32 13.37 6.58
C ILE A 70 4.51 13.31 5.60
N GLU A 71 4.79 14.40 4.88
CA GLU A 71 5.93 14.49 3.97
C GLU A 71 7.28 14.40 4.69
N GLU A 72 7.40 14.98 5.89
CA GLU A 72 8.59 14.82 6.74
C GLU A 72 8.79 13.37 7.17
N LEU A 73 7.73 12.71 7.66
CA LEU A 73 7.78 11.31 8.09
C LEU A 73 8.14 10.37 6.92
N HIS A 74 7.61 10.61 5.72
CA HIS A 74 7.99 9.86 4.53
C HIS A 74 9.45 10.06 4.14
N ARG A 75 9.96 11.30 4.21
CA ARG A 75 11.37 11.58 3.94
C ARG A 75 12.29 10.91 4.96
N ALA A 76 11.96 11.00 6.25
CA ALA A 76 12.71 10.32 7.31
C ALA A 76 12.73 8.80 7.10
N HIS A 77 11.57 8.21 6.77
CA HIS A 77 11.46 6.78 6.46
C HIS A 77 12.35 6.36 5.29
N ALA A 78 12.30 7.09 4.18
CA ALA A 78 13.12 6.82 3.02
C ALA A 78 14.63 6.96 3.32
N GLU A 79 15.00 7.91 4.19
CA GLU A 79 16.37 8.15 4.62
C GLU A 79 16.96 6.95 5.36
N PHE A 80 16.37 6.57 6.50
CA PHE A 80 16.94 5.48 7.28
C PHE A 80 16.85 4.13 6.54
N MET A 81 15.82 3.91 5.72
CA MET A 81 15.73 2.69 4.91
C MET A 81 16.85 2.60 3.88
N ARG A 82 17.30 3.73 3.31
CA ARG A 82 18.45 3.77 2.41
C ARG A 82 19.75 3.44 3.15
N GLN A 83 19.93 3.97 4.35
CA GLN A 83 21.10 3.71 5.18
C GLN A 83 21.16 2.24 5.67
N LEU A 84 20.04 1.67 6.13
CA LEU A 84 19.92 0.26 6.50
C LEU A 84 20.29 -0.67 5.32
N LYS A 85 19.80 -0.36 4.11
CA LYS A 85 20.20 -1.08 2.88
C LYS A 85 21.70 -0.98 2.61
N GLY A 86 22.34 0.13 2.97
CA GLY A 86 23.79 0.31 2.89
C GLY A 86 24.56 -0.65 3.81
N LEU A 87 24.04 -0.90 5.02
CA LEU A 87 24.66 -1.80 6.00
C LEU A 87 24.70 -3.26 5.54
N VAL A 88 23.75 -3.70 4.73
CA VAL A 88 23.78 -5.04 4.10
C VAL A 88 25.02 -5.21 3.22
N ARG A 89 25.51 -4.12 2.59
CA ARG A 89 26.67 -4.14 1.68
C ARG A 89 28.01 -4.03 2.41
N TYR A 90 28.01 -3.57 3.66
CA TYR A 90 29.23 -3.27 4.42
C TYR A 90 30.11 -4.50 4.67
N ARG A 91 29.52 -5.71 4.74
CA ARG A 91 30.24 -6.98 4.93
C ARG A 91 31.35 -7.22 3.89
N GLN A 92 31.26 -6.62 2.70
CA GLN A 92 32.27 -6.78 1.66
C GLN A 92 33.59 -6.04 1.96
N LYS A 93 33.62 -5.11 2.94
CA LYS A 93 34.77 -4.23 3.19
C LYS A 93 35.46 -4.42 4.55
N GLY A 94 35.02 -5.39 5.35
CA GLY A 94 35.47 -5.57 6.74
C GLY A 94 34.44 -5.07 7.75
N SER A 95 34.48 -5.65 8.95
CA SER A 95 33.49 -5.43 10.03
C SER A 95 33.63 -4.09 10.73
N ASP A 96 34.73 -3.38 10.49
CA ASP A 96 35.10 -2.17 11.23
C ASP A 96 34.15 -1.02 10.91
N GLY A 97 33.60 -0.39 11.94
CA GLY A 97 32.64 0.71 11.82
C GLY A 97 31.21 0.30 11.46
N TRP A 98 30.91 -0.99 11.25
CA TRP A 98 29.53 -1.43 11.00
C TRP A 98 28.61 -1.12 12.17
N LEU A 99 29.07 -1.35 13.41
CA LEU A 99 28.28 -1.11 14.61
C LEU A 99 27.94 0.38 14.77
N ASN A 100 28.92 1.26 14.59
CA ASN A 100 28.70 2.71 14.65
C ASN A 100 27.67 3.15 13.59
N ALA A 101 27.81 2.68 12.35
CA ALA A 101 26.86 3.00 11.30
C ALA A 101 25.45 2.40 11.56
N PHE A 102 25.37 1.26 12.25
CA PHE A 102 24.11 0.69 12.72
C PHE A 102 23.47 1.52 13.84
N GLU A 103 24.26 2.01 14.79
CA GLU A 103 23.80 2.91 15.85
C GLU A 103 23.31 4.24 15.26
N ASP A 104 24.06 4.83 14.33
CA ASP A 104 23.70 6.08 13.65
C ASP A 104 22.34 5.97 12.93
N VAL A 105 22.12 4.88 12.18
CA VAL A 105 20.85 4.70 11.47
C VAL A 105 19.69 4.34 12.41
N THR A 106 19.94 3.58 13.48
CA THR A 106 18.88 3.22 14.43
C THR A 106 18.48 4.39 15.32
N PHE A 107 19.36 5.38 15.52
CA PHE A 107 19.00 6.67 16.08
C PHE A 107 17.95 7.41 15.20
N LEU A 108 18.10 7.39 13.88
CA LEU A 108 17.10 7.97 12.97
C LEU A 108 15.77 7.22 13.02
N VAL A 109 15.81 5.89 13.18
CA VAL A 109 14.59 5.08 13.38
C VAL A 109 13.91 5.47 14.69
N ASP A 110 14.64 5.56 15.79
CA ASP A 110 14.09 5.95 17.10
C ASP A 110 13.45 7.34 17.04
N GLN A 111 14.14 8.33 16.45
CA GLN A 111 13.58 9.66 16.23
C GLN A 111 12.26 9.62 15.43
N HIS A 112 12.20 8.81 14.38
CA HIS A 112 10.99 8.65 13.57
C HIS A 112 9.84 8.02 14.35
N LEU A 113 10.10 6.97 15.14
CA LEU A 113 9.08 6.36 16.01
C LEU A 113 8.64 7.33 17.11
N HIS A 114 9.55 8.14 17.64
CA HIS A 114 9.25 9.19 18.59
C HIS A 114 8.28 10.24 18.01
N GLN A 115 8.52 10.70 16.77
CA GLN A 115 7.60 11.60 16.07
C GLN A 115 6.21 10.94 15.87
N HIS A 116 6.15 9.63 15.63
CA HIS A 116 4.86 8.94 15.59
C HIS A 116 4.09 9.05 16.91
N VAL A 117 4.77 8.77 18.03
CA VAL A 117 4.15 8.76 19.37
C VAL A 117 3.75 10.17 19.82
N HIS A 118 4.57 11.17 19.55
CA HIS A 118 4.40 12.50 20.13
C HIS A 118 3.69 13.50 19.20
N GLU A 119 3.68 13.25 17.89
CA GLU A 119 3.09 14.18 16.92
C GLU A 119 1.96 13.52 16.13
N LEU A 120 2.26 12.46 15.37
CA LEU A 120 1.29 11.84 14.46
C LEU A 120 0.09 11.25 15.19
N ILE A 121 0.31 10.40 16.20
CA ILE A 121 -0.77 9.70 16.91
C ILE A 121 -1.66 10.68 17.67
N PRO A 122 -1.14 11.65 18.46
CA PRO A 122 -1.96 12.66 19.10
C PRO A 122 -2.75 13.49 18.09
N MET A 123 -2.14 13.85 16.96
CA MET A 123 -2.82 14.57 15.89
C MET A 123 -3.97 13.76 15.28
N ALA A 124 -3.75 12.46 15.03
CA ALA A 124 -4.76 11.55 14.51
C ALA A 124 -5.91 11.34 15.50
N ARG A 125 -5.61 11.11 16.77
CA ARG A 125 -6.60 10.94 17.84
C ARG A 125 -7.50 12.15 18.04
N LYS A 126 -6.96 13.37 17.85
CA LYS A 126 -7.74 14.61 17.93
C LYS A 126 -8.73 14.78 16.77
N ARG A 127 -8.44 14.18 15.61
CA ARG A 127 -9.22 14.35 14.38
C ARG A 127 -10.18 13.20 14.13
N PHE A 128 -9.78 11.97 14.45
CA PHE A 128 -10.60 10.81 14.14
C PHE A 128 -11.73 10.65 15.15
N SER A 129 -12.95 10.57 14.62
CA SER A 129 -14.07 9.96 15.32
C SER A 129 -13.77 8.50 15.67
N HIS A 130 -14.57 7.93 16.58
CA HIS A 130 -14.47 6.52 16.93
C HIS A 130 -14.65 5.59 15.71
N GLU A 131 -15.55 5.93 14.79
CA GLU A 131 -15.79 5.19 13.56
C GLU A 131 -14.60 5.27 12.59
N GLU A 132 -13.95 6.43 12.50
CA GLU A 132 -12.71 6.59 11.72
C GLU A 132 -11.55 5.80 12.30
N ALA A 133 -11.39 5.79 13.62
CA ALA A 133 -10.39 4.95 14.28
C ALA A 133 -10.64 3.45 14.02
N HIS A 134 -11.91 3.03 14.01
CA HIS A 134 -12.27 1.66 13.63
C HIS A 134 -11.92 1.37 12.15
N ARG A 135 -12.26 2.28 11.23
CA ARG A 135 -11.89 2.15 9.80
C ARG A 135 -10.38 2.10 9.59
N ALA A 136 -9.63 2.94 10.30
CA ALA A 136 -8.17 2.95 10.29
C ALA A 136 -7.61 1.60 10.77
N THR A 137 -8.18 1.01 11.82
CA THR A 137 -7.81 -0.33 12.30
C THR A 137 -7.95 -1.37 11.19
N GLN A 138 -9.08 -1.37 10.49
CA GLN A 138 -9.32 -2.31 9.39
C GLN A 138 -8.40 -2.05 8.20
N ALA A 139 -8.13 -0.79 7.85
CA ALA A 139 -7.22 -0.42 6.78
C ALA A 139 -5.78 -0.89 7.07
N PHE A 140 -5.31 -0.68 8.30
CA PHE A 140 -3.98 -1.12 8.76
C PHE A 140 -3.80 -2.63 8.60
N ILE A 141 -4.74 -3.42 9.12
CA ILE A 141 -4.69 -4.89 9.06
C ILE A 141 -4.73 -5.38 7.62
N ARG A 142 -5.64 -4.83 6.79
CA ARG A 142 -5.77 -5.22 5.39
C ARG A 142 -4.49 -4.92 4.60
N ALA A 143 -3.94 -3.72 4.75
CA ALA A 143 -2.72 -3.31 4.04
C ALA A 143 -1.55 -4.24 4.36
N LYS A 144 -1.28 -4.49 5.65
CA LYS A 144 -0.22 -5.42 6.08
C LYS A 144 -0.46 -6.84 5.59
N THR A 145 -1.70 -7.32 5.64
CA THR A 145 -2.05 -8.67 5.16
C THR A 145 -1.81 -8.82 3.66
N ILE A 146 -2.17 -7.82 2.87
CA ILE A 146 -1.93 -7.81 1.41
C ILE A 146 -0.42 -7.79 1.12
N ALA A 147 0.34 -6.94 1.82
CA ALA A 147 1.78 -6.86 1.65
C ALA A 147 2.49 -8.19 1.97
N LEU A 148 2.14 -8.81 3.10
CA LEU A 148 2.66 -10.12 3.49
C LEU A 148 2.34 -11.22 2.47
N ARG A 149 1.10 -11.25 1.96
CA ARG A 149 0.69 -12.23 0.94
C ARG A 149 1.46 -12.05 -0.37
N ARG A 150 1.61 -10.81 -0.84
CA ARG A 150 2.39 -10.51 -2.06
C ARG A 150 3.83 -10.99 -1.91
N ARG A 151 4.46 -10.68 -0.79
CA ARG A 151 5.83 -11.09 -0.49
C ARG A 151 6.02 -12.62 -0.51
N ARG A 152 5.10 -13.35 0.12
CA ARG A 152 5.11 -14.83 0.12
C ARG A 152 4.94 -15.42 -1.29
N SER A 153 4.13 -14.78 -2.14
CA SER A 153 3.96 -15.21 -3.53
C SER A 153 5.24 -15.01 -4.34
N THR A 154 5.97 -13.91 -4.13
CA THR A 154 7.21 -13.62 -4.85
C THR A 154 8.33 -14.59 -4.46
N THR A 155 8.43 -14.95 -3.17
CA THR A 155 9.45 -15.91 -2.70
C THR A 155 9.13 -17.35 -3.08
N ALA A 156 7.85 -17.74 -3.15
CA ALA A 156 7.45 -19.06 -3.63
C ALA A 156 7.60 -19.21 -5.17
N GLY A 157 7.33 -18.15 -5.94
CA GLY A 157 7.50 -18.16 -7.40
C GLY A 157 8.96 -18.14 -7.87
N GLY A 158 9.89 -17.64 -7.06
CA GLY A 158 11.33 -17.57 -7.38
C GLY A 158 12.08 -18.89 -7.26
N ILE A 159 11.48 -19.95 -6.70
CA ILE A 159 12.09 -21.29 -6.58
C ILE A 159 11.70 -22.21 -7.77
N MET A 160 10.84 -21.76 -8.68
CA MET A 160 10.35 -22.56 -9.82
C MET A 160 10.85 -22.09 -11.21
N SER A 161 12.06 -21.53 -11.34
CA SER A 161 12.60 -21.14 -12.65
C SER A 161 14.02 -21.65 -12.91
N SER A 162 14.10 -22.88 -13.44
CA SER A 162 15.06 -23.20 -14.51
C SER A 162 14.57 -24.23 -15.53
N GLU A 163 13.50 -25.01 -15.27
CA GLU A 163 13.04 -26.02 -16.26
C GLU A 163 11.52 -26.08 -16.53
N ALA A 164 10.66 -25.39 -15.76
CA ALA A 164 9.20 -25.49 -15.90
C ALA A 164 8.52 -24.25 -16.51
N ALA A 165 9.27 -23.38 -17.21
CA ALA A 165 8.75 -22.16 -17.83
C ALA A 165 8.43 -22.32 -19.34
N LEU A 166 8.07 -23.53 -19.77
CA LEU A 166 7.41 -23.73 -21.05
C LEU A 166 6.02 -24.31 -20.77
N ILE A 167 5.01 -23.61 -21.29
CA ILE A 167 3.58 -23.96 -21.31
C ILE A 167 2.79 -23.43 -20.11
N THR A 168 2.45 -22.13 -20.13
CA THR A 168 1.04 -21.68 -20.15
C THR A 168 0.95 -20.17 -20.40
N THR A 169 0.84 -19.81 -21.67
CA THR A 169 0.25 -18.55 -22.13
C THR A 169 -1.28 -18.62 -22.06
N VAL A 170 -1.92 -17.44 -21.96
CA VAL A 170 -3.38 -17.14 -22.00
C VAL A 170 -4.03 -17.27 -20.61
N THR A 171 -4.40 -16.22 -19.86
CA THR A 171 -5.23 -15.03 -20.16
C THR A 171 -5.21 -14.10 -18.93
N ALA A 172 -4.80 -12.83 -19.03
CA ALA A 172 -5.12 -11.80 -18.02
C ALA A 172 -4.84 -10.37 -18.53
N VAL A 173 -5.41 -10.01 -19.68
CA VAL A 173 -5.66 -8.61 -20.02
C VAL A 173 -7.17 -8.43 -19.87
N VAL A 174 -7.65 -7.59 -18.93
CA VAL A 174 -8.93 -6.83 -18.97
C VAL A 174 -9.28 -6.13 -17.63
N ALA A 175 -8.74 -6.50 -16.46
CA ALA A 175 -9.20 -5.86 -15.21
C ALA A 175 -8.69 -4.43 -14.93
N GLY A 176 -7.74 -3.91 -15.72
CA GLY A 176 -7.06 -2.64 -15.44
C GLY A 176 -7.67 -1.37 -16.03
N LEU A 177 -8.56 -1.48 -17.03
CA LEU A 177 -9.07 -0.30 -17.76
C LEU A 177 -10.54 0.06 -17.43
N GLY A 178 -11.29 -0.82 -16.77
CA GLY A 178 -12.69 -0.55 -16.39
C GLY A 178 -12.84 0.45 -15.24
N TYR A 179 -11.88 0.49 -14.31
CA TYR A 179 -11.98 1.32 -13.10
C TYR A 179 -11.72 2.82 -13.36
N LEU A 180 -10.90 3.16 -14.37
CA LEU A 180 -10.64 4.54 -14.76
C LEU A 180 -11.76 5.14 -15.63
N ALA A 181 -12.51 4.31 -16.35
CA ALA A 181 -13.64 4.77 -17.17
C ALA A 181 -14.90 5.12 -16.35
N TRP A 182 -15.11 4.47 -15.18
CA TRP A 182 -16.25 4.78 -14.31
C TRP A 182 -16.03 6.05 -13.46
N ARG A 183 -14.78 6.37 -13.10
CA ARG A 183 -14.44 7.52 -12.25
C ARG A 183 -14.52 8.88 -12.97
N ASN A 184 -14.46 8.90 -14.31
CA ASN A 184 -14.43 10.15 -15.10
C ASN A 184 -15.77 10.51 -15.76
N GLY A 185 -16.90 9.92 -15.36
CA GLY A 185 -18.23 10.48 -15.64
C GLY A 185 -18.59 10.67 -17.12
N LEU A 186 -18.14 9.79 -18.03
CA LEU A 186 -18.30 9.96 -19.48
C LEU A 186 -19.58 9.37 -20.09
N PHE A 187 -20.55 8.93 -19.29
CA PHE A 187 -21.86 8.54 -19.82
C PHE A 187 -23.00 9.20 -19.05
N ALA A 188 -23.06 10.53 -19.17
CA ALA A 188 -24.29 11.28 -18.99
C ALA A 188 -24.60 12.06 -20.28
N ALA A 189 -25.72 11.69 -20.90
CA ALA A 189 -26.54 12.47 -21.84
C ALA A 189 -26.00 12.81 -23.25
N SER A 190 -26.58 12.16 -24.26
CA SER A 190 -27.20 12.83 -25.42
C SER A 190 -28.13 11.85 -26.15
N LYS A 191 -29.44 11.95 -25.92
CA LYS A 191 -30.42 12.62 -26.80
C LYS A 191 -30.68 11.88 -28.12
N GLN A 192 -31.87 11.28 -28.18
CA GLN A 192 -32.65 11.14 -29.41
C GLN A 192 -32.76 12.49 -30.15
N PRO A 193 -32.79 12.45 -31.48
CA PRO A 193 -33.58 13.37 -32.26
C PRO A 193 -34.72 12.65 -32.99
N HIS A 194 -35.91 13.15 -32.71
CA HIS A 194 -37.14 13.04 -33.49
C HIS A 194 -36.94 13.47 -34.96
N ARG A 195 -37.47 12.69 -35.91
CA ARG A 195 -38.08 13.15 -37.18
C ARG A 195 -39.20 12.16 -37.53
N SER A 196 -40.46 12.45 -37.19
CA SER A 196 -41.41 13.22 -38.01
C SER A 196 -41.81 12.50 -39.31
N ALA A 197 -42.84 11.65 -39.23
CA ALA A 197 -43.67 11.30 -40.38
C ALA A 197 -45.10 11.77 -40.08
N THR A 198 -45.45 12.90 -40.69
CA THR A 198 -46.76 13.56 -40.67
C THR A 198 -47.76 12.80 -41.55
N PRO A 199 -49.06 12.80 -41.22
CA PRO A 199 -50.08 11.98 -41.87
C PRO A 199 -50.66 12.65 -43.13
N ALA A 200 -51.15 11.84 -44.07
CA ALA A 200 -52.01 12.30 -45.16
C ALA A 200 -53.20 11.34 -45.36
N ARG A 201 -54.39 11.88 -45.11
CA ARG A 201 -55.72 11.54 -45.66
C ARG A 201 -56.32 12.91 -46.06
N PRO A 202 -57.36 13.07 -46.90
CA PRO A 202 -58.25 12.09 -47.54
C PRO A 202 -58.68 12.40 -49.00
N ALA A 203 -59.53 11.52 -49.57
CA ALA A 203 -60.55 11.70 -50.64
C ALA A 203 -60.52 10.47 -51.58
N THR A 204 -61.57 9.89 -52.18
CA THR A 204 -63.03 10.04 -52.25
C THR A 204 -63.53 8.85 -53.10
N ALA A 205 -64.79 8.44 -52.90
CA ALA A 205 -65.73 7.89 -53.89
C ALA A 205 -65.30 6.79 -54.89
N GLY A 206 -66.04 5.67 -54.88
CA GLY A 206 -65.95 4.65 -55.93
C GLY A 206 -66.98 3.54 -55.81
N TYR A 207 -68.23 3.87 -56.13
CA TYR A 207 -69.36 2.95 -56.34
C TYR A 207 -69.01 1.87 -57.39
N GLY A 208 -69.31 0.60 -57.12
CA GLY A 208 -69.05 -0.52 -58.02
C GLY A 208 -70.11 -1.60 -57.94
N VAL A 209 -71.24 -1.35 -58.61
CA VAL A 209 -72.31 -2.31 -58.92
C VAL A 209 -71.80 -3.37 -59.91
N ARG A 210 -72.09 -4.66 -59.69
CA ARG A 210 -72.58 -5.58 -60.75
C ARG A 210 -73.10 -6.91 -60.22
N HIS A 211 -74.38 -7.11 -60.52
CA HIS A 211 -75.11 -8.36 -60.78
C HIS A 211 -74.28 -9.62 -61.08
N ARG A 212 -74.63 -10.73 -60.42
CA ARG A 212 -75.58 -11.72 -60.95
C ARG A 212 -76.15 -12.56 -59.82
#